data_AF-A0A915IB78-F1
#
_entry.id   AF-A0A915IB78-F1
#
_cell.length_a   1.000
_cell.length_b   1.000
_cell.length_c   1.000
_cell.angle_alpha   90.00
_cell.angle_beta   90.00
_cell.angle_gamma   90.00
#
_symmetry.space_group_name_H-M   'P 1'
#
loop_
_entity.id
_entity.type
_entity.pdbx_description
1 polymer ?
#
loop_
_entity_poly.entity_id
_entity_poly.type
_entity_poly.pdbx_seq_one_letter_code
_entity_poly.pdbx_strand_id
1 'polypeptide(L)'
;MEYIAEFMKGRLPWSRKRDMLEINLIKLMNEKDLSDGLSEQMKQICKSLYKLKYEDRPDYESYRSRLLEILVKKRYLIKAPYDWEKGTENCQLYARLFERFR
;
A
#
# COMPACT_ATOMS: atom_id res chain seq x y z
N MET A 1 -2.51 0.08 -8.04
CA MET A 1 -2.87 -0.82 -6.93
C MET A 1 -2.05 -2.10 -6.91
N GLU A 2 -1.73 -2.68 -8.07
CA GLU A 2 -0.97 -3.93 -8.18
C GLU A 2 0.35 -3.89 -7.38
N TYR A 3 1.14 -2.82 -7.51
CA TYR A 3 2.38 -2.65 -6.73
C TYR A 3 2.18 -2.60 -5.22
N ILE A 4 1.11 -1.98 -4.71
CA ILE A 4 0.84 -1.92 -3.26
C ILE A 4 0.45 -3.31 -2.75
N ALA A 5 -0.41 -4.02 -3.50
CA ALA A 5 -0.77 -5.39 -3.19
C ALA A 5 0.46 -6.31 -3.24
N GLU A 6 1.36 -6.10 -4.20
CA GLU A 6 2.63 -6.84 -4.31
C GLU A 6 3.57 -6.55 -3.15
N PHE A 7 3.74 -5.29 -2.75
CA PHE A 7 4.56 -4.94 -1.58
C PHE A 7 4.01 -5.56 -0.29
N MET A 8 2.69 -5.66 -0.16
CA MET A 8 2.06 -6.22 1.04
C MET A 8 2.01 -7.75 1.06
N LYS A 9 1.88 -8.40 -0.11
CA LYS A 9 1.72 -9.86 -0.25
C LYS A 9 3.00 -10.57 -0.73
N GLY A 10 4.02 -9.82 -1.12
CA GLY A 10 5.30 -10.29 -1.63
C GLY A 10 5.31 -10.65 -3.13
N ARG A 11 4.23 -11.24 -3.66
CA ARG A 11 4.08 -11.55 -5.10
C ARG A 11 2.64 -11.48 -5.56
N LEU A 12 2.45 -11.11 -6.83
CA LEU A 12 1.16 -11.17 -7.50
C LEU A 12 0.89 -12.54 -8.13
N PRO A 13 -0.38 -12.98 -8.24
CA PRO A 13 -0.73 -14.28 -8.82
C PRO A 13 -0.22 -14.49 -10.25
N TRP A 14 -0.13 -13.42 -11.04
CA TRP A 14 0.32 -13.46 -12.44
C TRP A 14 1.82 -13.16 -12.60
N SER A 15 2.60 -13.02 -11.52
CA SER A 15 4.00 -12.54 -11.60
C SER A 15 4.96 -13.45 -12.39
N ARG A 16 4.58 -14.71 -12.65
CA ARG A 16 5.37 -15.69 -13.42
C ARG A 16 4.84 -15.95 -14.83
N LYS A 17 3.74 -15.30 -15.21
CA LYS A 17 3.08 -15.51 -16.50
C LYS A 17 3.67 -14.56 -17.55
N ARG A 18 3.70 -15.01 -18.80
CA ARG A 18 4.23 -14.24 -19.94
C ARG A 18 3.16 -13.89 -20.95
N ASP A 19 2.08 -14.67 -21.02
CA ASP A 19 0.99 -14.43 -21.95
C ASP A 19 0.05 -13.33 -21.43
N MET A 20 -0.22 -12.34 -22.28
CA MET A 20 -0.98 -11.15 -21.89
C MET A 20 -2.47 -11.46 -21.66
N LEU A 21 -3.03 -12.40 -22.41
CA LEU A 21 -4.43 -12.80 -22.27
C LEU A 21 -4.64 -13.57 -20.96
N GLU A 22 -3.74 -14.52 -20.67
CA GLU A 22 -3.73 -15.24 -19.41
C GLU A 22 -3.59 -14.30 -18.21
N ILE A 23 -2.68 -13.31 -18.28
CA ILE A 23 -2.51 -12.30 -17.24
C ILE A 23 -3.81 -11.52 -17.01
N ASN A 24 -4.47 -11.05 -18.07
CA ASN A 24 -5.70 -10.27 -17.96
C ASN A 24 -6.86 -11.07 -17.36
N LEU A 25 -6.99 -12.36 -17.70
CA LEU A 25 -7.99 -13.24 -17.11
C LEU A 25 -7.75 -13.44 -15.61
N ILE A 26 -6.51 -13.72 -15.22
CA ILE A 26 -6.14 -13.89 -13.81
C ILE A 26 -6.39 -12.59 -13.01
N LYS A 27 -6.14 -11.42 -13.61
CA LYS A 27 -6.44 -10.12 -12.99
C LYS A 27 -7.92 -9.93 -12.73
N LEU A 28 -8.78 -10.24 -13.71
CA LEU A 28 -10.23 -10.16 -13.59
C LEU A 28 -10.78 -11.12 -12.53
N MET A 29 -10.23 -12.33 -12.45
CA MET A 29 -10.70 -13.34 -11.49
C MET A 29 -10.29 -13.03 -10.04
N ASN A 30 -9.12 -12.43 -9.83
CA ASN A 30 -8.55 -12.20 -8.49
C ASN A 30 -8.76 -10.77 -7.95
N GLU A 31 -9.59 -9.95 -8.60
CA GLU A 31 -9.78 -8.54 -8.23
C GLU A 31 -10.19 -8.36 -6.75
N LYS A 32 -11.04 -9.24 -6.24
CA LYS A 32 -11.49 -9.26 -4.84
C LYS A 32 -10.39 -9.74 -3.90
N ASP A 33 -9.65 -10.77 -4.31
CA ASP A 33 -8.58 -11.39 -3.50
C ASP A 33 -7.38 -10.45 -3.32
N LEU A 34 -7.14 -9.54 -4.26
CA LEU A 34 -6.11 -8.50 -4.11
C LEU A 34 -6.38 -7.56 -2.94
N SER A 35 -7.65 -7.31 -2.63
CA SER A 35 -8.05 -6.42 -1.53
C SER A 35 -8.02 -7.09 -0.15
N ASP A 36 -7.90 -8.43 -0.11
CA ASP A 36 -7.85 -9.17 1.13
C ASP A 36 -6.56 -8.88 1.92
N GLY A 37 -6.66 -8.75 3.24
CA GLY A 37 -5.56 -8.33 4.13
C GLY A 37 -5.17 -6.84 4.09
N LEU A 38 -5.79 -6.02 3.23
CA LEU A 38 -5.57 -4.57 3.23
C LEU A 38 -6.35 -3.87 4.35
N SER A 39 -5.83 -2.76 4.87
CA SER A 39 -6.59 -1.92 5.81
C SER A 39 -7.82 -1.30 5.14
N GLU A 40 -8.82 -0.96 5.95
CA GLU A 40 -10.08 -0.38 5.46
C GLU A 40 -9.85 0.91 4.65
N GLN A 41 -8.95 1.78 5.09
CA GLN A 41 -8.54 2.98 4.36
C GLN A 41 -8.02 2.65 2.95
N MET A 42 -7.20 1.60 2.84
CA MET A 42 -6.62 1.18 1.57
C MET A 42 -7.69 0.59 0.65
N LYS A 43 -8.63 -0.20 1.20
CA LYS A 43 -9.79 -0.72 0.45
C LYS A 43 -10.65 0.41 -0.13
N GLN A 44 -10.83 1.49 0.61
CA GLN A 44 -11.58 2.66 0.14
C GLN A 44 -10.86 3.40 -1.00
N ILE A 45 -9.53 3.51 -0.93
CA ILE A 45 -8.72 4.01 -2.06
C ILE A 45 -8.91 3.10 -3.28
N CYS A 46 -8.78 1.78 -3.13
CA CYS A 46 -9.02 0.82 -4.23
C CYS A 46 -10.37 1.04 -4.89
N LYS A 47 -11.43 1.12 -4.08
CA LYS A 47 -12.81 1.28 -4.56
C LYS A 47 -13.00 2.58 -5.33
N SER A 48 -12.33 3.65 -4.94
CA SER A 48 -12.38 4.92 -5.68
C SER A 48 -11.63 4.83 -7.02
N LEU A 49 -10.48 4.17 -7.04
CA LEU A 49 -9.68 3.96 -8.26
C LEU A 49 -10.39 3.08 -9.28
N TYR A 50 -11.09 2.03 -8.85
CA TYR A 50 -11.88 1.18 -9.75
C TYR A 50 -13.10 1.88 -10.36
N LYS A 51 -13.58 2.98 -9.76
CA LYS A 51 -14.71 3.76 -10.29
C LYS A 51 -14.31 4.85 -11.26
N LEU A 52 -13.03 5.24 -11.25
CA LEU A 52 -12.51 6.30 -12.11
C LEU A 52 -12.51 5.86 -13.57
N LYS A 53 -13.05 6.72 -14.44
CA LYS A 53 -12.90 6.60 -15.88
C LYS A 53 -11.64 7.35 -16.34
N TYR A 54 -11.27 7.15 -17.59
CA TYR A 54 -10.10 7.81 -18.19
C TYR A 54 -10.14 9.34 -18.11
N GLU A 55 -11.33 9.92 -18.26
CA GLU A 55 -11.56 11.37 -18.23
C GLU A 55 -11.59 11.95 -16.81
N ASP A 56 -11.78 11.10 -15.80
CA ASP A 56 -11.94 11.55 -14.43
C ASP A 56 -10.58 11.84 -13.79
N ARG A 57 -10.51 12.95 -13.04
CA ARG A 57 -9.32 13.28 -12.26
C ARG A 57 -9.34 12.55 -10.91
N PRO A 58 -8.30 11.77 -10.57
CA PRO A 58 -8.20 11.16 -9.24
C PRO A 58 -8.02 12.20 -8.12
N ASP A 59 -8.66 11.95 -6.98
CA ASP A 59 -8.54 12.78 -5.78
C ASP A 59 -7.31 12.38 -4.94
N TYR A 60 -6.14 12.84 -5.38
CA TYR A 60 -4.87 12.52 -4.73
C TYR A 60 -4.77 13.02 -3.29
N GLU A 61 -5.43 14.12 -2.94
CA GLU A 61 -5.37 14.69 -1.58
C GLU A 61 -6.13 13.81 -0.58
N SER A 62 -7.29 13.30 -0.99
CA SER A 62 -8.04 12.31 -0.21
C SER A 62 -7.25 11.01 -0.03
N TYR A 63 -6.57 10.53 -1.06
CA TYR A 63 -5.74 9.31 -0.97
C TYR A 63 -4.58 9.50 0.00
N ARG A 64 -3.89 10.65 -0.09
CA ARG A 64 -2.79 11.00 0.81
C ARG A 64 -3.27 11.05 2.26
N SER A 65 -4.38 11.75 2.51
CA SER A 65 -4.96 11.88 3.86
C SER A 65 -5.26 10.51 4.48
N ARG A 66 -5.86 9.61 3.70
CA ARG A 66 -6.16 8.23 4.14
C ARG A 66 -4.92 7.40 4.44
N LEU A 67 -3.85 7.56 3.66
CA LEU A 67 -2.57 6.90 3.94
C LEU A 67 -1.97 7.42 5.25
N LEU A 68 -2.04 8.73 5.51
CA LEU A 68 -1.59 9.32 6.77
C LEU A 68 -2.40 8.83 7.96
N GLU A 69 -3.72 8.68 7.83
CA GLU A 69 -4.58 8.09 8.87
C GLU A 69 -4.12 6.67 9.26
N ILE A 70 -3.69 5.85 8.30
CA ILE A 70 -3.14 4.52 8.58
C ILE A 70 -1.90 4.61 9.45
N LEU A 71 -0.99 5.54 9.13
CA LEU A 71 0.24 5.76 9.91
C LEU A 71 -0.09 6.19 11.33
N VAL A 72 -0.97 7.17 11.51
CA VAL A 72 -1.41 7.64 12.83
C VAL A 72 -2.06 6.52 13.63
N LYS A 73 -2.97 5.75 13.02
CA LYS A 73 -3.67 4.63 13.69
C LYS A 73 -2.71 3.53 14.15
N LYS A 74 -1.67 3.25 13.36
CA LYS A 74 -0.61 2.30 13.72
C LYS A 74 0.52 2.93 14.56
N ARG A 75 0.38 4.21 14.92
CA ARG A 75 1.36 5.03 15.66
C ARG A 75 2.72 5.13 14.96
N TYR A 76 2.78 4.98 13.64
CA TYR A 76 4.02 5.17 12.92
C TYR A 76 4.34 6.65 12.73
N LEU A 77 5.61 6.99 12.90
CA LEU A 77 6.13 8.31 12.57
C LEU A 77 6.32 8.40 11.05
N ILE A 78 5.97 9.54 10.45
CA ILE A 78 6.23 9.81 9.02
C ILE A 78 7.72 9.66 8.68
N LYS A 79 8.59 10.01 9.63
CA LYS A 79 10.04 9.93 9.46
C LYS A 79 10.62 8.56 9.80
N ALA A 80 9.79 7.56 10.17
CA ALA A 80 10.29 6.24 10.53
C ALA A 80 11.22 5.68 9.43
N PRO A 81 12.28 4.95 9.81
CA PRO A 81 13.22 4.43 8.85
C PRO A 81 12.55 3.38 7.99
N TYR A 82 12.93 3.33 6.72
CA TYR A 82 12.43 2.31 5.79
C TYR A 82 12.99 0.92 6.12
N ASP A 83 12.37 -0.13 5.58
CA ASP A 83 12.78 -1.51 5.85
C ASP A 83 14.23 -1.82 5.47
N TRP A 84 14.75 -1.17 4.44
CA TRP A 84 16.15 -1.30 3.99
C TRP A 84 17.15 -0.45 4.78
N GLU A 85 16.67 0.45 5.65
CA GLU A 85 17.54 1.30 6.49
C GLU A 85 17.82 0.65 7.86
N LYS A 86 17.31 -0.57 8.09
CA LYS A 86 17.54 -1.35 9.30
C LYS A 86 19.05 -1.53 9.54
N GLY A 87 19.52 -1.14 10.73
CA GLY A 87 20.92 -1.23 11.13
C GLY A 87 21.77 0.01 10.85
N THR A 88 21.19 1.05 10.24
CA THR A 88 21.85 2.36 10.09
C THR A 88 21.73 3.21 11.37
N GLU A 89 22.58 4.23 11.53
CA GLU A 89 22.50 5.18 12.65
C GLU A 89 21.11 5.84 12.79
N ASN A 90 20.41 6.03 11.66
CA ASN A 90 19.04 6.55 11.64
C ASN A 90 18.08 5.67 12.47
N CYS A 91 18.18 4.34 12.40
CA CYS A 91 17.33 3.44 13.21
C CYS A 91 17.50 3.65 14.72
N GLN A 92 18.72 3.95 15.17
CA GLN A 92 19.00 4.17 16.59
C GLN A 92 18.41 5.49 17.10
N LEU A 93 18.42 6.54 16.27
CA LEU A 93 17.80 7.82 16.58
C LEU A 93 16.27 7.71 16.71
N TYR A 94 15.62 6.92 15.84
CA TYR A 94 14.17 6.71 15.90
C TYR A 94 13.72 5.91 17.11
N ALA A 95 14.46 4.87 17.51
CA ALA A 95 14.16 4.09 18.71
C ALA A 95 14.12 5.00 19.96
N ARG A 96 15.11 5.89 20.11
CA ARG A 96 15.18 6.85 21.21
C ARG A 96 14.05 7.88 21.19
N LEU A 97 13.67 8.38 20.00
CA LEU A 97 12.55 9.31 19.86
C LEU A 97 11.23 8.65 20.26
N PHE A 98 11.01 7.40 19.85
CA PHE A 98 9.79 6.66 20.19
C PHE A 98 9.62 6.39 21.68
N GLU A 99 10.72 6.10 22.40
CA GLU A 99 10.69 5.93 23.85
C GLU A 99 10.38 7.22 24.62
N ARG A 100 10.77 8.38 24.07
CA ARG A 100 10.55 9.69 24.69
C ARG A 100 9.09 10.17 24.62
N PHE A 101 8.30 9.66 23.68
CA PHE A 101 6.88 10.03 23.50
C PHE A 101 5.91 8.94 24.01
N ARG A 102 6.39 8.02 24.86
CA ARG A 102 5.58 7.02 25.56
C ARG A 102 5.18 7.52 26.94
#